data_AF-A0A7J5YPR7-F1
#
_entry.id   AF-A0A7J5YPR7-F1
#
_cell.length_a   1.000
_cell.length_b   1.000
_cell.length_c   1.000
_cell.angle_alpha   90.00
_cell.angle_beta   90.00
_cell.angle_gamma   90.00
#
_symmetry.space_group_name_H-M   'P 1'
#
loop_
_entity.id
_entity.type
_entity.pdbx_description
1 polymer ?
#
loop_
_entity_poly.entity_id
_entity_poly.type
_entity_poly.pdbx_seq_one_letter_code
_entity_poly.pdbx_strand_id
1 'polypeptide(L)'
;MAVEELLCGDTRRESSWRGPVITCLSINLPSTLPGVSIPNTSEACMRGVLEFLYCSLLTPSPGLEPMELIILANRLCLPRLVALTEQHAVDELLQLSAKGGDIDGQVLAYLELAQFHNAKQLSAWCLHHICTNYNSICRKFPKEMKVMSPDNQRHFEKQRWPPVWFLKEEDRYLRSQKEREREEEILRKQHTKRGWCFWKHPSSSPHVS
;
A
#
# COMPACT_ATOMS: atom_id res chain seq x y z
N MET A 1 22.94 68.40 -5.63
CA MET A 1 24.24 68.80 -5.06
C MET A 1 24.64 67.75 -4.05
N ALA A 2 25.88 67.30 -4.18
CA ALA A 2 26.50 66.21 -3.44
C ALA A 2 26.32 66.32 -1.92
N VAL A 3 26.34 65.16 -1.24
CA VAL A 3 27.29 64.94 -0.14
C VAL A 3 27.73 63.48 -0.16
N GLU A 4 29.03 63.33 0.03
CA GLU A 4 29.91 62.18 0.00
C GLU A 4 30.09 61.60 1.43
N GLU A 5 30.85 60.49 1.52
CA GLU A 5 31.49 59.86 2.70
C GLU A 5 30.63 58.93 3.59
N LEU A 6 30.86 57.61 3.65
CA LEU A 6 32.03 56.77 4.04
C LEU A 6 32.10 56.43 5.55
N LEU A 7 31.94 55.11 5.79
CA LEU A 7 32.62 54.25 6.77
C LEU A 7 32.49 54.52 8.28
N CYS A 8 31.86 53.59 9.00
CA CYS A 8 32.56 52.56 9.81
C CYS A 8 31.58 51.87 10.77
N GLY A 9 31.53 50.52 10.73
CA GLY A 9 31.14 49.66 11.85
C GLY A 9 29.66 49.63 12.25
N ASP A 10 28.98 48.51 12.01
CA ASP A 10 28.90 47.48 13.05
C ASP A 10 28.26 46.21 12.49
N THR A 11 28.90 45.11 12.83
CA THR A 11 28.46 43.73 12.72
C THR A 11 27.05 43.51 13.26
N ARG A 12 26.41 42.42 12.79
CA ARG A 12 25.19 41.77 13.34
C ARG A 12 23.91 42.03 12.54
N ARG A 13 23.78 41.35 11.40
CA ARG A 13 22.49 40.82 10.91
C ARG A 13 22.64 39.77 9.80
N GLU A 14 23.32 38.67 10.10
CA GLU A 14 23.28 37.45 9.27
C GLU A 14 22.98 36.23 10.13
N SER A 15 21.75 36.17 10.59
CA SER A 15 21.20 34.99 11.28
C SER A 15 19.79 34.73 10.77
N SER A 16 19.69 34.13 9.57
CA SER A 16 18.40 33.51 9.17
C SER A 16 18.42 32.56 7.97
N TRP A 17 19.55 31.98 7.55
CA TRP A 17 19.52 30.91 6.54
C TRP A 17 20.60 29.84 6.82
N ARG A 18 20.67 29.36 8.06
CA ARG A 18 21.36 28.10 8.36
C ARG A 18 20.29 27.07 8.73
N GLY A 19 19.60 26.57 7.71
CA GLY A 19 18.79 25.37 7.88
C GLY A 19 19.67 24.17 8.25
N PRO A 20 19.13 23.18 8.98
CA PRO A 20 19.88 22.02 9.48
C PRO A 20 20.57 21.20 8.38
N VAL A 21 20.09 21.26 7.14
CA VAL A 21 20.64 20.55 5.98
C VAL A 21 22.09 20.95 5.68
N ILE A 22 22.43 22.25 5.81
CA ILE A 22 23.80 22.74 5.57
C ILE A 22 24.71 22.42 6.76
N THR A 23 24.15 22.29 7.96
CA THR A 23 24.92 22.00 9.17
C THR A 23 25.41 20.54 9.21
N CYS A 24 24.65 19.59 8.64
CA CYS A 24 25.07 18.19 8.55
C CYS A 24 26.26 17.96 7.60
N LEU A 25 26.38 18.73 6.51
CA LEU A 25 27.58 18.71 5.65
C LEU A 25 28.77 19.49 6.23
N SER A 26 28.55 20.29 7.28
CA SER A 26 29.59 21.13 7.89
C SER A 26 30.41 20.41 8.98
N ILE A 27 30.08 19.17 9.34
CA ILE A 27 30.81 18.43 10.37
C ILE A 27 31.84 17.53 9.68
N ASN A 28 33.09 18.01 9.62
CA ASN A 28 34.31 17.30 9.17
C ASN A 28 34.57 17.13 7.67
N LEU A 29 34.14 18.06 6.81
CA LEU A 29 34.71 18.14 5.47
C LEU A 29 35.57 19.40 5.30
N PRO A 30 36.90 19.29 5.07
CA PRO A 30 37.70 20.46 4.75
C PRO A 30 37.09 21.12 3.52
N SER A 31 36.76 22.41 3.65
CA SER A 31 36.08 23.24 2.65
C SER A 31 36.84 23.41 1.33
N THR A 32 38.00 22.77 1.20
CA THR A 32 38.89 22.78 0.04
C THR A 32 38.89 21.47 -0.75
N LEU A 33 38.08 20.47 -0.37
CA LEU A 33 37.98 19.24 -1.15
C LEU A 33 37.26 19.49 -2.49
N PRO A 34 37.84 19.07 -3.63
CA PRO A 34 37.26 19.30 -4.96
C PRO A 34 35.99 18.48 -5.22
N GLY A 35 35.65 17.52 -4.35
CA GLY A 35 34.44 16.73 -4.46
C GLY A 35 34.11 15.99 -3.17
N VAL A 36 32.83 15.69 -2.98
CA VAL A 36 32.31 14.91 -1.85
C VAL A 36 31.82 13.56 -2.38
N SER A 37 32.40 12.47 -1.90
CA SER A 37 31.91 11.13 -2.24
C SER A 37 30.73 10.76 -1.35
N ILE A 38 29.59 10.42 -1.97
CA ILE A 38 28.42 9.90 -1.28
C ILE A 38 28.37 8.39 -1.55
N PRO A 39 28.78 7.55 -0.58
CA PRO A 39 28.83 6.12 -0.78
C PRO A 39 27.43 5.50 -0.78
N ASN A 40 27.31 4.36 -1.47
CA ASN A 40 26.10 3.52 -1.57
C ASN A 40 24.91 4.28 -2.16
N THR A 41 25.10 4.89 -3.33
CA THR A 41 24.03 5.60 -4.02
C THR A 41 24.18 5.41 -5.53
N SER A 42 23.09 5.04 -6.19
CA SER A 42 22.99 4.97 -7.64
C SER A 42 22.97 6.37 -8.27
N GLU A 43 23.42 6.44 -9.52
CA GLU A 43 23.40 7.69 -10.29
C GLU A 43 21.97 8.26 -10.41
N ALA A 44 20.97 7.39 -10.58
CA ALA A 44 19.56 7.78 -10.66
C ALA A 44 19.06 8.44 -9.36
N CYS A 45 19.36 7.85 -8.20
CA CYS A 45 19.00 8.43 -6.90
C CYS A 45 19.72 9.76 -6.65
N MET A 46 21.01 9.87 -7.02
CA MET A 46 21.75 11.13 -6.90
C MET A 46 21.15 12.22 -7.81
N ARG A 47 20.81 11.86 -9.05
CA ARG A 47 20.12 12.77 -9.98
C ARG A 47 18.79 13.24 -9.39
N GLY A 48 17.99 12.33 -8.83
CA GLY A 48 16.73 12.67 -8.18
C GLY A 48 16.90 13.66 -7.00
N VAL A 49 17.95 13.49 -6.19
CA VAL A 49 18.29 14.46 -5.13
C VAL A 49 18.66 15.82 -5.72
N LEU A 50 19.54 15.85 -6.73
CA LEU A 50 19.96 17.11 -7.36
C LEU A 50 18.77 17.83 -8.01
N GLU A 51 17.95 17.14 -8.79
CA GLU A 51 16.74 17.71 -9.38
C GLU A 51 15.81 18.27 -8.30
N PHE A 52 15.65 17.58 -7.18
CA PHE A 52 14.88 18.10 -6.06
C PHE A 52 15.50 19.37 -5.47
N LEU A 53 16.82 19.43 -5.29
CA LEU A 53 17.49 20.61 -4.74
C LEU A 53 17.40 21.83 -5.66
N TYR A 54 17.47 21.62 -6.98
CA TYR A 54 17.45 22.71 -7.96
C TYR A 54 16.03 23.12 -8.37
N CYS A 55 15.13 22.16 -8.55
CA CYS A 55 13.79 22.38 -9.12
C CYS A 55 12.66 22.15 -8.10
N SER A 56 12.96 21.68 -6.89
CA SER A 56 11.96 21.36 -5.86
C SER A 56 10.90 20.33 -6.29
N LEU A 57 11.24 19.46 -7.24
CA LEU A 57 10.39 18.43 -7.80
C LEU A 57 11.15 17.10 -7.91
N LEU A 58 10.40 15.99 -7.95
CA LEU A 58 10.94 14.66 -8.23
C LEU A 58 10.50 14.25 -9.64
N THR A 59 11.45 14.01 -10.54
CA THR A 59 11.16 13.47 -11.87
C THR A 59 11.41 11.96 -11.85
N PRO A 60 10.42 11.12 -12.21
CA PRO A 60 10.64 9.70 -12.40
C PRO A 60 11.73 9.48 -13.47
N SER A 61 12.77 8.75 -13.11
CA SER A 61 13.87 8.42 -14.02
C SER A 61 14.05 6.91 -14.10
N PRO A 62 14.40 6.33 -15.26
CA PRO A 62 14.62 4.89 -15.37
C PRO A 62 15.75 4.45 -14.44
N GLY A 63 15.50 3.40 -13.65
CA GLY A 63 16.45 2.89 -12.64
C GLY A 63 16.44 3.65 -11.32
N LEU A 64 15.48 4.55 -11.10
CA LEU A 64 15.25 5.13 -9.79
C LEU A 64 14.62 4.09 -8.86
N GLU A 65 15.33 3.71 -7.80
CA GLU A 65 14.81 2.82 -6.77
C GLU A 65 14.22 3.64 -5.61
N PRO A 66 12.88 3.65 -5.40
CA PRO A 66 12.26 4.55 -4.42
C PRO A 66 12.80 4.37 -3.00
N MET A 67 13.08 3.13 -2.60
CA MET A 67 13.59 2.86 -1.25
C MET A 67 15.00 3.38 -1.05
N GLU A 68 15.88 3.25 -2.06
CA GLU A 68 17.23 3.81 -2.00
C GLU A 68 17.18 5.34 -1.89
N LEU A 69 16.31 5.98 -2.68
CA LEU A 69 16.12 7.43 -2.63
C LEU A 69 15.55 7.89 -1.28
N ILE A 70 14.62 7.15 -0.66
CA ILE A 70 14.10 7.44 0.69
C ILE A 70 15.24 7.40 1.72
N ILE A 71 16.10 6.37 1.68
CA ILE A 71 17.25 6.24 2.59
C ILE A 71 18.18 7.44 2.43
N LEU A 72 18.51 7.79 1.19
CA LEU A 72 19.37 8.91 0.88
C LEU A 72 18.77 10.25 1.33
N ALA A 73 17.49 10.47 1.04
CA ALA A 73 16.78 11.69 1.43
C ALA A 73 16.70 11.83 2.97
N ASN A 74 16.50 10.74 3.69
CA ASN A 74 16.57 10.73 5.16
C ASN A 74 17.97 11.09 5.68
N ARG A 75 19.03 10.51 5.09
CA ARG A 75 20.43 10.82 5.44
C ARG A 75 20.77 12.30 5.21
N LEU A 76 20.22 12.89 4.17
CA LEU A 76 20.41 14.31 3.81
C LEU A 76 19.41 15.25 4.53
N CYS A 77 18.54 14.70 5.37
CA CYS A 77 17.50 15.45 6.09
C CYS A 77 16.55 16.23 5.16
N LEU A 78 16.09 15.59 4.07
CA LEU A 78 15.17 16.14 3.08
C LEU A 78 13.76 15.54 3.22
N PRO A 79 12.96 15.91 4.23
CA PRO A 79 11.67 15.27 4.51
C PRO A 79 10.64 15.43 3.39
N ARG A 80 10.69 16.56 2.67
CA ARG A 80 9.79 16.78 1.52
C ARG A 80 10.14 15.87 0.34
N LEU A 81 11.42 15.57 0.13
CA LEU A 81 11.82 14.60 -0.88
C LEU A 81 11.36 13.19 -0.51
N VAL A 82 11.51 12.79 0.76
CA VAL A 82 10.98 11.51 1.26
C VAL A 82 9.48 11.39 0.94
N ALA A 83 8.69 12.43 1.23
CA ALA A 83 7.26 12.42 0.96
C ALA A 83 6.92 12.28 -0.53
N LEU A 84 7.65 12.96 -1.42
CA LEU A 84 7.47 12.83 -2.87
C LEU A 84 7.85 11.43 -3.37
N THR A 85 8.92 10.85 -2.85
CA THR A 85 9.36 9.51 -3.22
C THR A 85 8.40 8.42 -2.71
N GLU A 86 7.84 8.59 -1.51
CA GLU A 86 6.78 7.71 -0.99
C GLU A 86 5.55 7.72 -1.92
N GLN A 87 5.13 8.91 -2.37
CA GLN A 87 4.03 9.04 -3.31
C GLN A 87 4.36 8.37 -4.65
N HIS A 88 5.56 8.62 -5.18
CA HIS A 88 6.00 8.01 -6.43
C HIS A 88 5.98 6.48 -6.37
N ALA A 89 6.47 5.88 -5.29
CA ALA A 89 6.44 4.43 -5.08
C ALA A 89 5.01 3.86 -5.08
N VAL A 90 4.07 4.56 -4.45
CA VAL A 90 2.65 4.18 -4.46
C VAL A 90 2.06 4.27 -5.87
N ASP A 91 2.35 5.36 -6.60
CA ASP A 91 1.86 5.56 -7.96
C ASP A 91 2.36 4.46 -8.91
N GLU A 92 3.63 4.02 -8.77
CA GLU A 92 4.18 2.91 -9.54
C GLU A 92 3.44 1.59 -9.24
N LEU A 93 3.20 1.27 -7.97
CA LEU A 93 2.43 0.09 -7.56
C LEU A 93 1.01 0.11 -8.12
N LEU A 94 0.33 1.27 -8.04
CA LEU A 94 -1.01 1.44 -8.59
C LEU A 94 -1.04 1.26 -10.10
N GLN A 95 -0.05 1.80 -10.82
CA GLN A 95 0.07 1.61 -12.26
C GLN A 95 0.32 0.15 -12.65
N LEU A 96 1.14 -0.57 -11.90
CA LEU A 96 1.38 -2.00 -12.10
C LEU A 96 0.11 -2.81 -11.85
N SER A 97 -0.62 -2.51 -10.77
CA SER A 97 -1.89 -3.14 -10.46
C SER A 97 -2.95 -2.86 -11.52
N ALA A 98 -3.04 -1.64 -12.03
CA ALA A 98 -3.96 -1.26 -13.10
C ALA A 98 -3.70 -2.00 -14.42
N LYS A 99 -2.45 -2.40 -14.67
CA LYS A 99 -2.05 -3.25 -15.81
C LYS A 99 -2.34 -4.74 -15.57
N GLY A 100 -2.91 -5.10 -14.42
CA GLY A 100 -3.19 -6.49 -14.03
C GLY A 100 -2.00 -7.21 -13.40
N GLY A 101 -0.94 -6.49 -13.02
CA GLY A 101 0.20 -7.06 -12.30
C GLY A 101 -0.14 -7.40 -10.85
N ASP A 102 0.45 -8.49 -10.34
CA ASP A 102 0.36 -8.84 -8.91
C ASP A 102 1.38 -8.04 -8.11
N ILE A 103 0.90 -7.08 -7.32
CA ILE A 103 1.74 -6.20 -6.50
C ILE A 103 1.90 -6.70 -5.07
N ASP A 104 1.15 -7.72 -4.65
CA ASP A 104 1.02 -8.12 -3.24
C ASP A 104 2.38 -8.45 -2.60
N GLY A 105 3.25 -9.16 -3.33
CA GLY A 105 4.59 -9.49 -2.86
C GLY A 105 5.49 -8.25 -2.68
N GLN A 106 5.41 -7.30 -3.60
CA GLN A 106 6.17 -6.04 -3.52
C GLN A 106 5.66 -5.16 -2.37
N VAL A 107 4.34 -5.11 -2.14
CA VAL A 107 3.75 -4.38 -1.01
C VAL A 107 4.25 -4.94 0.33
N LEU A 108 4.33 -6.26 0.48
CA LEU A 108 4.86 -6.89 1.69
C LEU A 108 6.33 -6.52 1.94
N ALA A 109 7.17 -6.57 0.90
CA ALA A 109 8.56 -6.17 1.00
C ALA A 109 8.72 -4.67 1.31
N TYR A 110 7.89 -3.82 0.69
CA TYR A 110 7.89 -2.38 0.95
C TYR A 110 7.45 -2.04 2.36
N LEU A 111 6.51 -2.78 2.97
CA LEU A 111 6.08 -2.50 4.33
C LEU A 111 7.23 -2.55 5.33
N GLU A 112 8.04 -3.61 5.30
CA GLU A 112 9.17 -3.79 6.22
C GLU A 112 10.22 -2.69 6.02
N LEU A 113 10.60 -2.44 4.77
CA LEU A 113 11.58 -1.42 4.43
C LEU A 113 11.09 -0.01 4.76
N ALA A 114 9.83 0.29 4.49
CA ALA A 114 9.23 1.59 4.77
C ALA A 114 9.16 1.84 6.29
N GLN A 115 8.76 0.84 7.09
CA GLN A 115 8.77 0.98 8.55
C GLN A 115 10.19 1.18 9.08
N PHE A 116 11.16 0.40 8.57
CA PHE A 116 12.55 0.48 9.00
C PHE A 116 13.20 1.84 8.67
N HIS A 117 12.91 2.40 7.50
CA HIS A 117 13.43 3.71 7.07
C HIS A 117 12.50 4.88 7.43
N ASN A 118 11.53 4.68 8.32
CA ASN A 118 10.61 5.72 8.80
C ASN A 118 9.84 6.44 7.66
N ALA A 119 9.51 5.70 6.60
CA ALA A 119 8.69 6.16 5.49
C ALA A 119 7.20 5.97 5.81
N LYS A 120 6.56 7.02 6.34
CA LYS A 120 5.27 6.89 7.04
C LYS A 120 4.08 6.77 6.11
N GLN A 121 4.03 7.50 5.00
CA GLN A 121 2.86 7.43 4.11
C GLN A 121 2.89 6.14 3.31
N LEU A 122 4.08 5.73 2.84
CA LEU A 122 4.25 4.45 2.14
C LEU A 122 3.89 3.27 3.04
N SER A 123 4.40 3.22 4.28
CA SER A 123 4.05 2.13 5.22
C SER A 123 2.55 2.11 5.55
N ALA A 124 1.93 3.27 5.78
CA ALA A 124 0.49 3.36 6.01
C ALA A 124 -0.32 2.85 4.81
N TRP A 125 0.10 3.20 3.59
CA TRP A 125 -0.52 2.71 2.37
C TRP A 125 -0.36 1.20 2.22
N CYS A 126 0.84 0.65 2.46
CA CYS A 126 1.07 -0.80 2.42
C CYS A 126 0.18 -1.56 3.41
N LEU A 127 0.08 -1.07 4.66
CA LEU A 127 -0.83 -1.63 5.67
C LEU A 127 -2.27 -1.64 5.17
N HIS A 128 -2.73 -0.52 4.60
CA HIS A 128 -4.09 -0.41 4.07
C HIS A 128 -4.37 -1.40 2.93
N HIS A 129 -3.44 -1.53 1.96
CA HIS A 129 -3.55 -2.48 0.86
C HIS A 129 -3.62 -3.93 1.38
N ILE A 130 -2.76 -4.28 2.34
CA ILE A 130 -2.72 -5.62 2.93
C ILE A 130 -4.02 -5.92 3.69
N CYS A 131 -4.51 -4.99 4.51
CA CYS A 131 -5.75 -5.15 5.26
C CYS A 131 -6.97 -5.32 4.33
N THR A 132 -7.02 -4.57 3.22
CA THR A 132 -8.11 -4.61 2.25
C THR A 132 -8.12 -5.91 1.45
N ASN A 133 -6.93 -6.44 1.12
CA ASN A 133 -6.75 -7.65 0.34
C ASN A 133 -6.32 -8.86 1.19
N TYR A 134 -6.58 -8.82 2.49
CA TYR A 134 -6.01 -9.73 3.49
C TYR A 134 -6.21 -11.21 3.14
N ASN A 135 -7.43 -11.61 2.78
CA ASN A 135 -7.74 -13.00 2.46
C ASN A 135 -6.96 -13.53 1.24
N SER A 136 -6.75 -12.68 0.23
CA SER A 136 -5.96 -13.04 -0.96
C SER A 136 -4.49 -13.20 -0.57
N ILE A 137 -3.95 -12.20 0.13
CA ILE A 137 -2.54 -12.16 0.52
C ILE A 137 -2.19 -13.32 1.46
N CYS A 138 -3.04 -13.64 2.44
CA CYS A 138 -2.82 -14.80 3.33
C CYS A 138 -2.82 -16.14 2.59
N ARG A 139 -3.53 -16.27 1.48
CA ARG A 139 -3.53 -17.48 0.65
C ARG A 139 -2.27 -17.58 -0.22
N LYS A 140 -1.84 -16.45 -0.79
CA LYS A 140 -0.66 -16.37 -1.66
C LYS A 140 0.66 -16.43 -0.88
N PHE A 141 0.74 -15.69 0.23
CA PHE A 141 1.95 -15.42 1.01
C PHE A 141 1.78 -15.79 2.50
N PRO A 142 1.45 -17.05 2.83
CA PRO A 142 1.19 -17.45 4.21
C PRO A 142 2.45 -17.44 5.09
N LYS A 143 3.65 -17.52 4.51
CA LYS A 143 4.91 -17.54 5.27
C LYS A 143 5.31 -16.12 5.67
N GLU A 144 5.23 -15.21 4.72
CA GLU A 144 5.54 -13.80 4.85
C GLU A 144 4.65 -13.18 5.92
N MET A 145 3.33 -13.44 5.85
CA MET A 145 2.37 -12.97 6.86
C MET A 145 2.66 -13.46 8.28
N LYS A 146 3.27 -14.65 8.43
CA LYS A 146 3.66 -15.21 9.74
C LYS A 146 4.98 -14.67 10.26
N VAL A 147 5.88 -14.27 9.36
CA VAL A 147 7.21 -13.73 9.70
C VAL A 147 7.15 -12.24 10.05
N MET A 148 6.13 -11.52 9.56
CA MET A 148 5.87 -10.12 9.92
C MET A 148 5.88 -9.88 11.43
N SER A 149 6.23 -8.67 11.86
CA SER A 149 6.28 -8.29 13.27
C SER A 149 4.94 -8.54 14.00
N PRO A 150 4.96 -8.86 15.31
CA PRO A 150 3.73 -9.13 16.06
C PRO A 150 2.77 -7.93 16.07
N ASP A 151 3.29 -6.71 15.98
CA ASP A 151 2.47 -5.50 15.90
C ASP A 151 1.75 -5.40 14.55
N ASN A 152 2.43 -5.75 13.45
CA ASN A 152 1.82 -5.81 12.12
C ASN A 152 0.75 -6.92 12.06
N GLN A 153 1.02 -8.11 12.62
CA GLN A 153 0.04 -9.20 12.67
C GLN A 153 -1.24 -8.79 13.40
N ARG A 154 -1.10 -8.18 14.59
CA ARG A 154 -2.24 -7.64 15.35
C ARG A 154 -2.98 -6.55 14.58
N HIS A 155 -2.26 -5.69 13.87
CA HIS A 155 -2.86 -4.66 13.03
C HIS A 155 -3.73 -5.28 11.93
N PHE A 156 -3.20 -6.28 11.22
CA PHE A 156 -3.93 -6.97 10.16
C PHE A 156 -5.18 -7.67 10.69
N GLU A 157 -5.07 -8.41 11.80
CA GLU A 157 -6.22 -9.10 12.39
C GLU A 157 -7.36 -8.15 12.80
N LYS A 158 -7.00 -6.97 13.30
CA LYS A 158 -7.94 -5.94 13.74
C LYS A 158 -8.58 -5.17 12.58
N GLN A 159 -7.79 -4.83 11.56
CA GLN A 159 -8.20 -3.96 10.46
C GLN A 159 -8.57 -4.70 9.17
N ARG A 160 -8.58 -6.05 9.19
CA ARG A 160 -8.90 -6.84 8.01
C ARG A 160 -10.28 -6.56 7.45
N TRP A 161 -10.34 -6.55 6.13
CA TRP A 161 -11.57 -6.48 5.35
C TRP A 161 -11.70 -7.74 4.46
N PRO A 162 -12.90 -8.34 4.35
CA PRO A 162 -14.10 -8.07 5.14
C PRO A 162 -13.96 -8.45 6.63
N PRO A 163 -14.65 -7.77 7.56
CA PRO A 163 -14.58 -8.08 8.99
C PRO A 163 -15.10 -9.50 9.30
N VAL A 164 -14.60 -10.08 10.40
CA VAL A 164 -14.93 -11.47 10.79
C VAL A 164 -16.43 -11.70 10.97
N TRP A 165 -17.11 -10.74 11.58
CA TRP A 165 -18.54 -10.85 11.86
C TRP A 165 -19.34 -10.89 10.56
N PHE A 166 -18.91 -10.14 9.53
CA PHE A 166 -19.57 -10.11 8.23
C PHE A 166 -19.45 -11.47 7.55
N LEU A 167 -18.26 -12.07 7.57
CA LEU A 167 -18.03 -13.40 7.01
C LEU A 167 -18.88 -14.48 7.72
N LYS A 168 -19.06 -14.36 9.05
CA LYS A 168 -19.94 -15.27 9.82
C LYS A 168 -21.41 -15.09 9.43
N GLU A 169 -21.86 -13.86 9.25
CA GLU A 169 -23.24 -13.57 8.87
C GLU A 169 -23.53 -14.00 7.43
N GLU A 170 -22.59 -13.78 6.51
CA GLU A 170 -22.67 -14.26 5.13
C GLU A 170 -22.77 -15.80 5.07
N ASP A 171 -21.94 -16.52 5.84
CA ASP A 171 -22.04 -17.98 5.96
C ASP A 171 -23.39 -18.43 6.51
N ARG A 172 -23.94 -17.74 7.53
CA ARG A 172 -25.29 -18.00 8.04
C ARG A 172 -26.34 -17.80 6.94
N TYR A 173 -26.29 -16.67 6.24
CA TYR A 173 -27.25 -16.33 5.19
C TYR A 173 -27.23 -17.36 4.05
N LEU A 174 -26.04 -17.73 3.56
CA LEU A 174 -25.87 -18.72 2.49
C LEU A 174 -26.39 -20.10 2.91
N ARG A 175 -26.19 -20.50 4.18
CA ARG A 175 -26.75 -21.75 4.71
C ARG A 175 -28.28 -21.72 4.73
N SER A 176 -28.87 -20.64 5.22
CA SER A 176 -30.33 -20.48 5.23
C SER A 176 -30.94 -20.42 3.82
N GLN A 177 -30.24 -19.79 2.86
CA GLN A 177 -30.68 -19.82 1.45
C GLN A 177 -30.70 -21.24 0.90
N LYS A 178 -29.61 -22.00 1.12
CA LYS A 178 -29.51 -23.39 0.68
C LYS A 178 -30.56 -24.30 1.33
N GLU A 179 -30.95 -24.00 2.57
CA GLU A 179 -32.04 -24.70 3.26
C GLU A 179 -33.39 -24.41 2.61
N ARG A 180 -33.70 -23.13 2.33
CA ARG A 180 -34.93 -22.73 1.61
C ARG A 180 -35.01 -23.37 0.22
N GLU A 181 -33.93 -23.35 -0.55
CA GLU A 181 -33.88 -23.98 -1.87
C GLU A 181 -34.17 -25.50 -1.80
N ARG A 182 -33.68 -26.18 -0.76
CA ARG A 182 -33.97 -27.61 -0.55
C ARG A 182 -35.44 -27.84 -0.17
N GLU A 183 -36.01 -27.02 0.70
CA GLU A 183 -37.42 -27.10 1.07
C GLU A 183 -38.33 -26.87 -0.14
N GLU A 184 -38.03 -25.86 -0.95
CA GLU A 184 -38.72 -25.58 -2.20
C GLU A 184 -38.60 -26.74 -3.20
N GLU A 185 -37.43 -27.36 -3.32
CA GLU A 185 -37.24 -28.51 -4.18
C GLU A 185 -38.04 -29.74 -3.69
N ILE A 186 -38.12 -29.96 -2.37
CA ILE A 186 -38.94 -31.00 -1.77
C ILE A 186 -40.42 -30.73 -2.04
N LEU A 187 -40.90 -29.49 -1.84
CA LEU A 187 -42.28 -29.09 -2.11
C LEU A 187 -42.63 -29.27 -3.60
N ARG A 188 -41.74 -28.86 -4.50
CA ARG A 188 -41.90 -29.05 -5.95
C ARG A 188 -42.00 -30.54 -6.31
N LYS A 189 -41.12 -31.38 -5.75
CA LYS A 189 -41.16 -32.85 -5.94
C LYS A 189 -42.46 -33.47 -5.38
N GLN A 190 -42.97 -32.98 -4.24
CA GLN A 190 -44.26 -33.42 -3.70
C GLN A 190 -45.43 -33.02 -4.62
N HIS A 191 -45.44 -31.80 -5.14
CA HIS A 191 -46.50 -31.31 -6.03
C HIS A 191 -46.55 -32.11 -7.35
N THR A 192 -45.40 -32.42 -7.95
CA THR A 192 -45.33 -33.26 -9.16
C THR A 192 -45.82 -34.70 -8.92
N LYS A 193 -45.54 -35.27 -7.74
CA LYS A 193 -46.03 -36.61 -7.36
C LYS A 193 -47.55 -36.67 -7.20
N ARG A 194 -48.18 -35.61 -6.66
CA ARG A 194 -49.64 -35.55 -6.50
C ARG A 194 -50.38 -35.41 -7.83
N GLY A 195 -49.77 -34.80 -8.85
CA GLY A 195 -50.35 -34.67 -10.20
C GLY A 195 -50.43 -35.96 -11.01
N TRP A 196 -49.59 -36.96 -10.70
CA TRP A 196 -49.57 -38.25 -11.43
C TRP A 196 -50.63 -39.26 -10.97
N CYS A 197 -51.31 -39.02 -9.84
CA CYS A 197 -52.34 -39.92 -9.33
C CYS A 197 -53.75 -39.65 -9.92
N PHE A 198 -53.94 -38.63 -10.76
CA PHE A 198 -55.26 -38.28 -11.29
C PHE A 198 -55.66 -39.00 -12.59
N TRP A 199 -54.77 -39.80 -13.19
CA TRP A 199 -55.03 -40.51 -14.46
C TRP A 199 -55.30 -42.00 -14.32
N LYS A 200 -55.64 -42.51 -13.13
CA LYS A 200 -56.19 -43.86 -12.98
C LYS A 200 -57.71 -43.79 -12.95
N HIS A 201 -58.33 -43.73 -14.12
CA HIS A 201 -59.72 -44.11 -14.26
C HIS A 201 -59.87 -45.59 -13.88
N PRO A 202 -60.82 -45.96 -12.98
CA PRO A 202 -61.18 -47.35 -12.82
C PRO A 202 -61.93 -47.76 -14.08
N SER A 203 -61.31 -48.55 -14.94
CA SER A 203 -62.05 -49.26 -15.99
C SER A 203 -63.02 -50.22 -15.30
N SER A 204 -64.28 -49.81 -15.24
CA SER A 204 -65.41 -50.63 -14.83
C SER A 204 -65.42 -51.92 -15.64
N SER A 205 -65.30 -53.05 -14.95
CA SER A 205 -65.56 -54.37 -15.50
C SER A 205 -67.07 -54.53 -15.74
N PRO A 206 -67.52 -55.01 -16.91
CA PRO A 206 -68.80 -55.66 -17.03
C PRO A 206 -68.62 -57.19 -17.13
N HIS A 207 -69.31 -57.87 -16.22
CA HIS A 207 -69.59 -59.29 -16.23
C HIS A 207 -70.68 -59.62 -17.29
N VAL A 208 -70.81 -60.92 -17.65
CA VAL A 208 -71.89 -61.57 -18.45
C VAL A 208 -71.66 -61.45 -19.98
N SER A 209 -71.62 -62.50 -20.80
CA SER A 209 -72.07 -63.90 -20.77
C SER A 209 -71.14 -64.78 -21.60
#